data_AF-B2JK95-F1
#
_entry.id   AF-B2JK95-F1
#
_cell.length_a   1.000
_cell.length_b   1.000
_cell.length_c   1.000
_cell.angle_alpha   90.00
_cell.angle_beta   90.00
_cell.angle_gamma   90.00
#
_symmetry.space_group_name_H-M   'P 1'
#
loop_
_entity.id
_entity.type
_entity.pdbx_description
1 polymer ?
#
loop_
_entity_poly.entity_id
_entity_poly.type
_entity_poly.pdbx_seq_one_letter_code
_entity_poly.pdbx_strand_id
1 'polypeptide(L)'
;MAQQKTNPKLEQALTRGDLAIRQANSARATAVLRALGKMIVDASATIGVEAHTSIPDGDRIYDPVEGLWPQALLVSLDGPVEEADPEELRTVRLRSDDPGTMFRVEWHRADGKIGRQEGGPFATVEFISDVDVPWSDDEE
;
A
#
# COMPACT_ATOMS: atom_id res chain seq x y z
N MET A 1 -3.12 -10.87 -47.30
CA MET A 1 -3.67 -10.09 -46.16
C MET A 1 -2.70 -8.95 -45.92
N ALA A 2 -3.00 -7.74 -46.40
CA ALA A 2 -2.10 -6.59 -46.20
C ALA A 2 -2.17 -6.17 -44.74
N GLN A 3 -1.02 -6.18 -44.05
CA GLN A 3 -0.87 -5.62 -42.71
C GLN A 3 -1.21 -4.13 -42.79
N GLN A 4 -2.41 -3.75 -42.37
CA GLN A 4 -2.85 -2.37 -42.37
C GLN A 4 -1.94 -1.63 -41.38
N LYS A 5 -1.05 -0.77 -41.87
CA LYS A 5 -0.15 0.02 -41.01
C LYS A 5 -1.00 0.86 -40.08
N THR A 6 -0.87 0.63 -38.77
CA THR A 6 -1.56 1.37 -37.73
C THR A 6 -1.33 2.87 -37.91
N ASN A 7 -2.38 3.68 -37.79
CA ASN A 7 -2.28 5.13 -37.91
C ASN A 7 -1.39 5.69 -36.78
N PRO A 8 -0.26 6.38 -37.07
CA PRO A 8 0.65 6.86 -36.03
C PRO A 8 0.00 7.80 -35.00
N LYS A 9 -1.03 8.57 -35.41
CA LYS A 9 -1.78 9.42 -34.47
C LYS A 9 -2.62 8.60 -33.50
N LEU A 10 -3.16 7.47 -33.96
CA LEU A 10 -3.91 6.54 -33.12
C LEU A 10 -2.97 5.88 -32.10
N GLU A 11 -1.82 5.38 -32.54
CA GLU A 11 -0.81 4.79 -31.66
C GLU A 11 -0.39 5.78 -30.56
N GLN A 12 -0.06 7.02 -30.94
CA GLN A 12 0.30 8.07 -29.99
C GLN A 12 -0.82 8.38 -28.98
N ALA A 13 -2.08 8.45 -29.44
CA ALA A 13 -3.22 8.72 -28.57
C ALA A 13 -3.43 7.59 -27.56
N LEU A 14 -3.34 6.33 -28.01
CA LEU A 14 -3.50 5.16 -27.15
C LEU A 14 -2.36 5.05 -26.13
N THR A 15 -1.10 5.27 -26.51
CA THR A 15 0.03 5.27 -25.57
C THR A 15 -0.09 6.36 -24.50
N ARG A 16 -0.55 7.56 -24.87
CA ARG A 16 -0.77 8.65 -23.89
C ARG A 16 -1.93 8.34 -22.95
N GLY A 17 -3.03 7.80 -23.48
CA GLY A 17 -4.17 7.38 -22.68
C GLY A 17 -3.79 6.30 -21.67
N ASP A 18 -3.06 5.29 -22.13
CA ASP A 18 -2.53 4.21 -21.28
C ASP A 18 -1.63 4.75 -20.15
N LEU A 19 -0.67 5.63 -20.47
CA LEU A 19 0.19 6.25 -19.46
C LEU A 19 -0.62 7.07 -18.43
N ALA A 20 -1.61 7.84 -18.88
CA ALA A 20 -2.45 8.64 -17.99
C ALA A 20 -3.27 7.77 -17.02
N ILE A 21 -3.79 6.63 -17.49
CA ILE A 21 -4.50 5.66 -16.65
C ILE A 21 -3.55 5.09 -15.59
N ARG A 22 -2.34 4.67 -15.98
CA ARG A 22 -1.33 4.15 -15.05
C ARG A 22 -0.90 5.17 -14.00
N GLN A 23 -0.73 6.43 -14.40
CA GLN A 23 -0.47 7.55 -13.50
C GLN A 23 -1.60 7.73 -12.48
N ALA A 24 -2.85 7.75 -12.92
CA ALA A 24 -4.00 7.93 -12.05
C ALA A 24 -4.11 6.78 -11.02
N ASN A 25 -3.93 5.54 -11.47
CA ASN A 25 -4.02 4.39 -10.58
C ASN A 25 -2.86 4.33 -9.58
N SER A 26 -1.63 4.63 -10.00
CA SER A 26 -0.46 4.75 -9.10
C SER A 26 -0.67 5.83 -8.04
N ALA A 27 -1.16 7.01 -8.45
CA ALA A 27 -1.45 8.11 -7.54
C ALA A 27 -2.54 7.74 -6.52
N ARG A 28 -3.58 7.01 -6.95
CA ARG A 28 -4.61 6.46 -6.06
C ARG A 28 -3.97 5.52 -5.02
N ALA A 29 -3.14 4.57 -5.45
CA ALA A 29 -2.52 3.60 -4.55
C ALA A 29 -1.71 4.30 -3.44
N THR A 30 -0.89 5.29 -3.81
CA THR A 30 -0.12 6.10 -2.85
C THR A 30 -1.00 6.92 -1.92
N ALA A 31 -2.08 7.54 -2.44
CA ALA A 31 -3.00 8.31 -1.61
C ALA A 31 -3.70 7.43 -0.56
N VAL A 32 -4.11 6.22 -0.95
CA VAL A 32 -4.72 5.23 -0.06
C VAL A 32 -3.73 4.78 1.01
N LEU A 33 -2.49 4.44 0.64
CA LEU A 33 -1.45 4.06 1.60
C LEU A 33 -1.11 5.21 2.56
N ARG A 34 -1.09 6.46 2.09
CA ARG A 34 -0.85 7.64 2.93
C ARG A 34 -1.98 7.86 3.93
N ALA A 35 -3.24 7.66 3.51
CA ALA A 35 -4.38 7.72 4.41
C ALA A 35 -4.29 6.64 5.50
N LEU A 36 -3.98 5.40 5.12
CA LEU A 36 -3.78 4.31 6.09
C LEU A 36 -2.62 4.62 7.06
N GLY A 37 -1.49 5.12 6.56
CA GLY A 37 -0.36 5.51 7.40
C GLY A 37 -0.76 6.55 8.45
N LYS A 38 -1.56 7.56 8.08
CA LYS A 38 -2.09 8.53 9.04
C LYS A 38 -2.99 7.89 10.09
N MET A 39 -3.87 6.96 9.68
CA MET A 39 -4.72 6.23 10.62
C MET A 39 -3.90 5.42 11.63
N ILE A 40 -2.84 4.74 11.18
CA ILE A 40 -1.93 3.99 12.05
C ILE A 40 -1.26 4.91 13.07
N VAL A 41 -0.69 6.04 12.60
CA VAL A 41 -0.03 7.02 13.49
C VAL A 41 -1.00 7.55 14.55
N ASP A 42 -2.21 7.92 14.13
CA ASP A 42 -3.22 8.46 15.04
C ASP A 42 -3.70 7.41 16.04
N ALA A 43 -3.92 6.17 15.60
CA ALA A 43 -4.32 5.07 16.46
C ALA A 43 -3.23 4.74 17.49
N SER A 44 -1.98 4.53 17.06
CA SER A 44 -0.85 4.26 17.95
C SER A 44 -0.67 5.35 19.01
N ALA A 45 -0.87 6.62 18.64
CA ALA A 45 -0.78 7.73 19.60
C ALA A 45 -1.83 7.63 20.74
N THR A 46 -2.99 7.00 20.51
CA THR A 46 -4.02 6.82 21.55
C THR A 46 -3.59 5.91 22.70
N ILE A 47 -2.64 5.00 22.44
CA ILE A 47 -2.05 4.08 23.43
C ILE A 47 -0.64 4.52 23.87
N GLY A 48 -0.22 5.72 23.48
CA GLY A 48 1.09 6.28 23.84
C GLY A 48 2.27 5.71 23.05
N VAL A 49 2.02 5.07 21.91
CA VAL A 49 3.06 4.57 20.98
C VAL A 49 3.29 5.59 19.88
N GLU A 50 4.55 5.96 19.65
CA GLU A 50 4.92 6.82 18.53
C GLU A 50 5.22 5.97 17.29
N ALA A 51 4.37 6.07 16.27
CA ALA A 51 4.56 5.38 15.00
C ALA A 51 5.11 6.32 13.93
N HIS A 52 6.00 5.80 13.10
CA HIS A 52 6.58 6.51 11.97
C HIS A 52 6.28 5.77 10.67
N THR A 53 5.96 6.51 9.62
CA THR A 53 5.60 5.92 8.32
C THR A 53 6.27 6.60 7.15
N SER A 54 6.62 5.84 6.12
CA SER A 54 7.20 6.36 4.89
C SER A 54 6.70 5.59 3.66
N ILE A 55 6.64 6.25 2.51
CA ILE A 55 6.33 5.63 1.21
C ILE A 55 7.43 6.04 0.22
N PRO A 56 8.61 5.40 0.24
CA PRO A 56 9.80 5.88 -0.47
C PRO A 56 9.60 6.09 -1.98
N ASP A 57 8.78 5.24 -2.60
CA ASP A 57 8.53 5.24 -4.04
C ASP A 57 7.09 5.67 -4.40
N GLY A 58 6.45 6.48 -3.55
CA GLY A 58 5.05 6.86 -3.70
C GLY A 58 4.70 7.64 -4.97
N ASP A 59 5.62 8.41 -5.53
CA ASP A 59 5.36 9.25 -6.72
C ASP A 59 5.69 8.54 -8.04
N ARG A 60 6.22 7.31 -7.97
CA ARG A 60 6.60 6.56 -9.17
C ARG A 60 5.40 5.85 -9.79
N ILE A 61 5.39 5.83 -11.12
CA ILE A 61 4.35 5.19 -11.92
C ILE A 61 4.73 3.72 -12.08
N TYR A 62 3.91 2.85 -11.52
CA TYR A 62 4.11 1.42 -11.56
C TYR A 62 2.84 0.70 -11.98
N ASP A 63 3.02 -0.49 -12.54
CA ASP A 63 1.93 -1.43 -12.76
C ASP A 63 1.91 -2.46 -11.62
N PRO A 64 0.74 -2.95 -11.21
CA PRO A 64 0.67 -4.01 -10.21
C PRO A 64 1.45 -5.26 -10.62
N VAL A 65 2.07 -5.90 -9.63
CA VAL A 65 2.82 -7.15 -9.80
C VAL A 65 2.30 -8.14 -8.77
N GLU A 66 1.96 -9.34 -9.22
CA GLU A 66 1.45 -10.42 -8.34
C GLU A 66 0.23 -10.00 -7.50
N GLY A 67 -0.67 -9.20 -8.09
CA GLY A 67 -1.88 -8.73 -7.43
C GLY A 67 -1.66 -7.57 -6.45
N LEU A 68 -0.45 -7.03 -6.32
CA LEU A 68 -0.13 -5.92 -5.42
C LEU A 68 0.32 -4.68 -6.17
N TRP A 69 -0.08 -3.52 -5.67
CA TRP A 69 0.56 -2.25 -6.04
C TRP A 69 2.00 -2.23 -5.52
N PRO A 70 2.99 -1.80 -6.34
CA PRO A 70 4.39 -1.83 -5.90
C PRO A 70 4.74 -0.77 -4.85
N GLN A 71 3.94 0.29 -4.75
CA GLN A 71 4.09 1.27 -3.67
C GLN A 71 3.89 0.58 -2.32
N ALA A 72 4.83 0.80 -1.41
CA ALA A 72 4.85 0.19 -0.09
C ALA A 72 4.87 1.28 0.98
N LEU A 73 3.94 1.18 1.92
CA LEU A 73 3.97 1.91 3.17
C LEU A 73 4.86 1.14 4.15
N LEU A 74 5.97 1.72 4.53
CA LEU A 74 6.82 1.24 5.60
C LEU A 74 6.33 1.84 6.91
N VAL A 75 6.23 1.01 7.94
CA VAL A 75 5.78 1.40 9.27
C VAL A 75 6.81 0.93 10.30
N SER A 76 7.25 1.86 11.14
CA SER A 76 8.09 1.62 12.30
C SER A 76 7.35 2.05 13.57
N LEU A 77 7.48 1.26 14.64
CA LEU A 77 6.98 1.62 15.98
C LEU A 77 8.13 1.90 16.97
N ASP A 78 9.37 1.83 16.49
CA ASP A 78 10.59 1.86 17.32
C ASP A 78 11.48 3.08 17.00
N GLY A 79 11.04 3.95 16.09
CA GLY A 79 11.74 5.18 15.67
C GLY A 79 11.52 5.53 14.20
N PRO A 80 12.17 6.60 13.69
CA PRO A 80 12.05 7.02 12.30
C PRO A 80 12.35 5.88 11.32
N VAL A 81 11.55 5.79 10.24
CA VAL A 81 11.67 4.70 9.25
C VAL A 81 13.05 4.65 8.60
N GLU A 82 13.67 5.81 8.39
CA GLU A 82 14.99 5.95 7.77
C GLU A 82 16.13 5.41 8.65
N GLU A 83 15.89 5.27 9.96
CA GLU A 83 16.88 4.83 10.95
C GLU A 83 16.60 3.41 11.46
N ALA A 84 15.41 2.86 11.16
CA ALA A 84 14.98 1.54 11.62
C ALA A 84 15.68 0.40 10.88
N ASP A 85 15.88 -0.73 11.59
CA ASP A 85 16.30 -1.98 10.95
C ASP A 85 15.18 -2.46 9.98
N PRO A 86 15.49 -2.78 8.72
CA PRO A 86 14.52 -3.35 7.79
C PRO A 86 13.76 -4.58 8.33
N GLU A 87 14.35 -5.36 9.23
CA GLU A 87 13.69 -6.51 9.86
C GLU A 87 12.64 -6.08 10.91
N GLU A 88 12.74 -4.88 11.47
CA GLU A 88 11.79 -4.33 12.45
C GLU A 88 10.61 -3.60 11.78
N LEU A 89 10.74 -3.30 10.48
CA LEU A 89 9.71 -2.63 9.70
C LEU A 89 8.54 -3.56 9.35
N ARG A 90 7.32 -3.02 9.44
CA ARG A 90 6.15 -3.60 8.79
C ARG A 90 6.01 -2.98 7.41
N THR A 91 5.84 -3.82 6.40
CA THR A 91 5.62 -3.40 5.01
C THR A 91 4.16 -3.62 4.64
N VAL A 92 3.46 -2.55 4.26
CA VAL A 92 2.05 -2.61 3.85
C VAL A 92 1.92 -2.27 2.36
N ARG A 93 1.24 -3.13 1.61
CA ARG A 93 0.96 -2.94 0.18
C ARG A 93 -0.54 -3.01 -0.10
N LEU A 94 -1.01 -2.23 -1.06
CA LEU A 94 -2.41 -2.23 -1.50
C LEU A 94 -2.63 -3.38 -2.51
N ARG A 95 -3.70 -4.16 -2.33
CA ARG A 95 -4.14 -5.14 -3.33
C ARG A 95 -4.72 -4.44 -4.55
N SER A 96 -4.37 -4.94 -5.73
CA SER A 96 -4.78 -4.39 -7.02
C SER A 96 -5.96 -5.12 -7.65
N ASP A 97 -6.23 -6.34 -7.19
CA ASP A 97 -7.22 -7.27 -7.73
C ASP A 97 -8.55 -7.25 -6.99
N ASP A 98 -8.64 -6.48 -5.90
CA ASP A 98 -9.83 -6.37 -5.05
C ASP A 98 -10.60 -5.06 -5.34
N PRO A 99 -11.94 -5.12 -5.50
CA PRO A 99 -12.76 -3.91 -5.64
C PRO A 99 -12.85 -3.10 -4.33
N GLY A 100 -12.69 -3.76 -3.19
CA GLY A 100 -12.53 -3.16 -1.87
C GLY A 100 -11.10 -2.67 -1.63
N THR A 101 -10.92 -1.88 -0.57
CA THR A 101 -9.60 -1.38 -0.17
C THR A 101 -8.94 -2.39 0.75
N MET A 102 -8.28 -3.40 0.17
CA MET A 102 -7.59 -4.46 0.90
C MET A 102 -6.09 -4.26 0.93
N PHE A 103 -5.47 -4.48 2.08
CA PHE A 103 -4.03 -4.36 2.29
C PHE A 103 -3.42 -5.72 2.61
N ARG A 104 -2.14 -5.89 2.22
CA ARG A 104 -1.28 -6.96 2.70
C ARG A 104 -0.17 -6.36 3.56
N VAL A 105 -0.05 -6.85 4.78
CA VAL A 105 1.03 -6.54 5.72
C VAL A 105 2.04 -7.69 5.72
N GLU A 106 3.32 -7.36 5.60
CA GLU A 106 4.46 -8.28 5.71
C GLU A 106 5.42 -7.79 6.80
N TRP A 107 5.93 -8.71 7.64
CA TRP A 107 6.91 -8.39 8.68
C TRP A 107 7.87 -9.56 8.92
N HIS A 108 9.07 -9.30 9.44
CA HIS A 108 9.96 -10.38 9.86
C HIS A 108 9.53 -10.93 11.22
N ARG A 109 9.46 -12.26 11.31
CA ARG A 109 9.14 -12.96 12.55
C ARG A 109 10.42 -13.40 13.25
N ALA A 110 10.32 -13.62 14.56
CA ALA A 110 11.42 -14.13 15.39
C ALA A 110 11.95 -15.51 14.94
N ASP A 111 11.19 -16.29 14.17
CA ASP A 111 11.64 -17.56 13.60
C ASP A 111 12.38 -17.42 12.25
N GLY A 112 12.68 -16.19 11.83
CA GLY A 112 13.37 -15.86 10.58
C GLY A 112 12.48 -15.95 9.34
N LYS A 113 11.16 -16.16 9.50
CA LYS A 113 10.21 -16.20 8.38
C LYS A 113 9.49 -14.86 8.22
N ILE A 114 8.90 -14.66 7.04
CA ILE A 114 8.02 -13.53 6.80
C ILE A 114 6.60 -13.87 7.27
N GLY A 115 6.07 -13.06 8.19
CA GLY A 115 4.66 -13.05 8.55
C GLY A 115 3.84 -12.32 7.49
N ARG A 116 2.59 -12.75 7.32
CA ARG A 116 1.63 -12.15 6.38
C ARG A 116 0.26 -12.03 7.01
N GLN A 117 -0.37 -10.88 6.84
CA GLN A 117 -1.75 -10.61 7.23
C GLN A 117 -2.40 -9.79 6.12
N GLU A 118 -3.68 -10.06 5.84
CA GLU A 118 -4.48 -9.26 4.91
C GLU A 118 -5.73 -8.77 5.63
N GLY A 119 -6.18 -7.57 5.26
CA GLY A 119 -7.37 -6.99 5.87
C GLY A 119 -7.76 -5.67 5.20
N GLY A 120 -8.98 -5.23 5.51
CA GLY A 120 -9.44 -3.88 5.21
C GLY A 120 -8.68 -2.83 6.02
N PRO A 121 -9.04 -1.54 5.88
CA PRO A 121 -8.34 -0.45 6.56
C PRO A 121 -8.32 -0.61 8.09
N PHE A 122 -9.48 -0.86 8.72
CA PHE A 122 -9.57 -0.96 10.19
C PHE A 122 -8.84 -2.19 10.73
N ALA A 123 -9.08 -3.37 10.16
CA ALA A 123 -8.36 -4.60 10.54
C ALA A 123 -6.83 -4.48 10.38
N THR A 124 -6.37 -3.68 9.41
CA THR A 124 -4.94 -3.40 9.23
C THR A 124 -4.40 -2.46 10.32
N VAL A 125 -5.18 -1.44 10.70
CA VAL A 125 -4.82 -0.53 11.80
C VAL A 125 -4.77 -1.28 13.13
N GLU A 126 -5.79 -2.08 13.44
CA GLU A 126 -5.81 -2.90 14.66
C GLU A 126 -4.58 -3.80 14.74
N PHE A 127 -4.29 -4.53 13.65
CA PHE A 127 -3.15 -5.43 13.60
C PHE A 127 -1.81 -4.74 13.83
N ILE A 128 -1.60 -3.55 13.26
CA ILE A 128 -0.31 -2.85 13.35
C ILE A 128 -0.18 -2.08 14.66
N SER A 129 -1.24 -1.41 15.11
CA SER A 129 -1.20 -0.50 16.26
C SER A 129 -1.52 -1.18 17.58
N ASP A 130 -2.04 -2.42 17.57
CA ASP A 130 -2.55 -3.13 18.75
C ASP A 130 -3.69 -2.39 19.46
N VAL A 131 -4.34 -1.44 18.77
CA VAL A 131 -5.54 -0.75 19.22
C VAL A 131 -6.75 -1.56 18.80
N ASP A 132 -7.61 -1.90 19.75
CA ASP A 132 -8.90 -2.51 19.49
C ASP A 132 -9.89 -1.46 18.94
N VAL A 133 -10.48 -1.69 17.76
CA VAL A 133 -11.45 -0.77 17.14
C VAL A 133 -12.86 -1.35 17.35
N PRO A 134 -13.60 -0.94 18.40
CA PRO A 134 -14.81 -1.66 18.85
C PRO A 134 -16.04 -1.54 17.92
N TRP A 135 -15.89 -0.88 16.77
CA TRP A 135 -16.89 -0.80 15.70
C TRP A 135 -16.39 -1.41 14.40
N SER A 136 -15.27 -2.14 14.43
CA SER A 136 -14.71 -2.88 13.29
C SER A 136 -15.45 -4.19 12.99
N ASP A 137 -16.51 -4.49 13.76
CA ASP A 137 -17.54 -5.46 13.40
C ASP A 137 -18.25 -5.01 12.11
N ASP A 138 -17.55 -5.14 10.99
CA ASP A 138 -18.16 -5.33 9.69
C ASP A 138 -18.68 -6.78 9.67
N GLU A 139 -19.83 -6.99 10.32
CA GLU A 139 -20.83 -7.92 9.80
C GLU A 139 -21.24 -7.42 8.40
N GLU A 140 -20.55 -7.88 7.35
CA GLU A 140 -21.10 -8.34 6.05
C GLU A 140 -20.00 -8.76 5.04
#